data_AF-A0A9E2LHX9-F1
#
_entry.id   AF-A0A9E2LHX9-F1
#
_cell.length_a   1.000
_cell.length_b   1.000
_cell.length_c   1.000
_cell.angle_alpha   90.00
_cell.angle_beta   90.00
_cell.angle_gamma   90.00
#
_symmetry.space_group_name_H-M   'P 1'
#
loop_
_entity.id
_entity.type
_entity.pdbx_description
1 polymer ?
#
loop_
_entity_poly.entity_id
_entity_poly.type
_entity_poly.pdbx_seq_one_letter_code
_entity_poly.pdbx_strand_id
1 'polypeptide(L)' 'MADGFKPLLAKLVDGRILSADEAHAFFAACLRGEPTPAQVAAAVTALRIRGETVEEIAAFA' A
#
# COMPACT_ATOMS: atom_id res chain seq x y z
N MET A 1 -15.19 -6.89 6.49
CA MET A 1 -14.55 -5.66 7.01
C MET A 1 -13.33 -5.42 6.14
N ALA A 2 -13.54 -4.77 4.99
CA ALA A 2 -12.49 -4.40 4.03
C ALA A 2 -12.06 -2.92 4.22
N ASP A 3 -12.47 -2.36 5.35
CA ASP A 3 -12.52 -0.91 5.56
C ASP A 3 -11.16 -0.32 5.96
N GLY A 4 -10.21 -1.16 6.39
CA GLY A 4 -8.83 -0.76 6.65
C GLY A 4 -7.97 -0.62 5.39
N PHE A 5 -8.10 -1.54 4.42
CA PHE A 5 -7.22 -1.57 3.25
C PHE A 5 -7.67 -0.63 2.12
N LYS A 6 -8.98 -0.53 1.87
CA LYS A 6 -9.51 0.31 0.78
C LYS A 6 -9.05 1.78 0.85
N PRO A 7 -9.06 2.46 2.02
CA PRO A 7 -8.56 3.83 2.12
C PRO A 7 -7.06 3.95 1.83
N LEU A 8 -6.26 2.95 2.23
CA LEU A 8 -4.82 2.90 1.97
C LEU A 8 -4.54 2.74 0.47
N LEU A 9 -5.26 1.83 -0.19
CA LEU A 9 -5.17 1.65 -1.64
C LEU A 9 -5.59 2.92 -2.39
N ALA A 10 -6.66 3.59 -1.95
CA ALA A 10 -7.11 4.84 -2.58
C ALA A 10 -6.03 5.93 -2.51
N LYS A 11 -5.34 6.08 -1.37
CA LYS A 11 -4.20 6.99 -1.24
C LYS A 11 -3.08 6.68 -2.23
N LEU A 12 -2.71 5.41 -2.36
CA LEU A 12 -1.67 4.98 -3.30
C LEU A 12 -2.07 5.28 -4.75
N VAL A 13 -3.31 4.98 -5.13
CA VAL A 13 -3.86 5.26 -6.47
C VAL A 13 -3.90 6.76 -6.77
N ASP A 14 -4.17 7.60 -5.76
CA ASP A 14 -4.10 9.06 -5.85
C ASP A 14 -2.65 9.60 -5.92
N GLY A 15 -1.63 8.71 -5.93
CA GLY A 15 -0.22 9.07 -5.94
C GLY A 15 0.30 9.65 -4.62
N ARG A 16 -0.43 9.46 -3.51
CA ARG A 16 0.00 9.92 -2.18
C ARG A 16 0.96 8.92 -1.54
N ILE A 17 1.78 9.43 -0.62
CA ILE A 17 2.66 8.63 0.22
C ILE A 17 1.89 8.23 1.47
N LEU A 18 2.01 6.95 1.87
CA LEU A 18 1.47 6.48 3.14
C LEU A 18 2.39 6.96 4.27
N SER A 19 1.83 7.37 5.40
CA SER A 19 2.64 7.57 6.62
C SER A 19 3.25 6.24 7.09
N ALA A 20 4.20 6.29 8.02
CA ALA A 20 4.78 5.07 8.61
C ALA A 20 3.71 4.14 9.22
N ASP A 21 2.74 4.70 9.94
CA ASP A 21 1.62 3.93 10.53
C ASP A 21 0.71 3.33 9.46
N GLU A 22 0.47 4.06 8.38
CA GLU A 22 -0.36 3.61 7.25
C GLU A 22 0.34 2.53 6.43
N ALA A 23 1.65 2.65 6.22
CA ALA A 23 2.47 1.63 5.61
C ALA A 23 2.46 0.36 6.48
N HIS A 24 2.64 0.49 7.80
CA HIS A 24 2.56 -0.63 8.72
C HIS A 24 1.19 -1.33 8.66
N ALA A 25 0.09 -0.54 8.68
CA ALA A 25 -1.26 -1.08 8.54
C ALA A 25 -1.47 -1.79 7.19
N PHE A 26 -0.95 -1.22 6.11
CA PHE A 26 -1.00 -1.81 4.76
C PHE A 26 -0.31 -3.17 4.73
N PHE A 27 0.92 -3.27 5.21
CA PHE A 27 1.65 -4.53 5.26
C PHE A 27 0.99 -5.56 6.17
N ALA A 28 0.55 -5.13 7.36
CA ALA A 28 -0.10 -6.01 8.30
C ALA A 28 -1.38 -6.61 7.69
N ALA A 29 -2.14 -5.83 6.91
CA ALA A 29 -3.28 -6.32 6.15
C ALA A 29 -2.87 -7.34 5.06
N CYS A 30 -1.80 -7.06 4.30
CA CYS A 30 -1.25 -7.98 3.32
C CYS A 30 -0.82 -9.32 3.95
N LEU A 31 -0.12 -9.30 5.09
CA LEU A 31 0.33 -10.51 5.79
C LEU A 31 -0.84 -11.33 6.36
N ARG A 32 -1.94 -10.68 6.74
CA ARG A 32 -3.17 -11.36 7.17
C ARG A 32 -4.01 -11.90 6.00
N GLY A 33 -3.62 -11.63 4.76
CA GLY A 33 -4.37 -12.03 3.56
C GLY A 33 -5.70 -11.31 3.39
N GLU A 34 -5.85 -10.12 3.99
CA GLU A 34 -7.06 -9.30 3.88
C GLU A 34 -7.30 -8.73 2.46
N PRO A 35 -6.28 -8.17 1.76
CA PRO A 35 -6.47 -7.68 0.41
C PRO A 35 -6.50 -8.82 -0.60
N THR A 36 -7.34 -8.67 -1.62
CA THR A 36 -7.35 -9.59 -2.76
C THR A 36 -6.06 -9.46 -3.59
N PRO A 37 -5.68 -10.48 -4.37
CA PRO A 37 -4.54 -10.37 -5.29
C PRO A 37 -4.64 -9.15 -6.23
N ALA A 38 -5.84 -8.81 -6.68
CA ALA A 38 -6.07 -7.63 -7.52
C ALA A 38 -5.80 -6.31 -6.76
N GLN A 39 -6.14 -6.24 -5.48
CA GLN A 39 -5.87 -5.07 -4.64
C GLN A 39 -4.37 -4.89 -4.37
N VAL A 40 -3.63 -5.98 -4.15
CA VAL A 40 -2.17 -5.95 -4.02
C VAL A 40 -1.52 -5.52 -5.33
N ALA A 41 -1.94 -6.10 -6.47
CA ALA A 41 -1.44 -5.72 -7.78
C ALA A 41 -1.68 -4.24 -8.10
N ALA A 42 -2.85 -3.71 -7.73
CA ALA A 42 -3.18 -2.30 -7.88
C ALA A 42 -2.27 -1.40 -7.02
N ALA A 43 -2.01 -1.78 -5.76
CA ALA A 43 -1.12 -1.03 -4.88
C ALA A 43 0.31 -0.95 -5.43
N VAL A 44 0.89 -2.08 -5.84
CA VAL A 44 2.26 -2.14 -6.41
C VAL A 44 2.33 -1.37 -7.74
N THR A 45 1.29 -1.45 -8.56
CA THR A 45 1.21 -0.68 -9.81
C THR A 45 1.16 0.83 -9.53
N ALA A 46 0.37 1.26 -8.55
CA ALA A 46 0.27 2.66 -8.17
C ALA A 46 1.60 3.22 -7.63
N LEU A 47 2.29 2.47 -6.76
CA LEU A 47 3.64 2.79 -6.28
C LEU A 47 4.62 2.97 -7.45
N ARG A 48 4.62 2.02 -8.40
CA ARG A 48 5.47 2.08 -9.59
C ARG A 48 5.18 3.29 -10.50
N ILE A 49 3.90 3.62 -10.71
CA ILE A 49 3.49 4.74 -11.58
C ILE A 49 3.91 6.08 -10.98
N ARG A 50 3.71 6.26 -9.67
CA ARG A 50 4.12 7.48 -8.96
C ARG A 50 5.64 7.62 -8.89
N GLY A 51 6.34 6.50 -8.77
CA GLY A 51 7.75 6.43 -8.40
C GLY A 51 7.89 6.17 -6.91
N GLU A 52 8.65 5.13 -6.58
CA GLU A 52 8.98 4.76 -5.20
C GLU A 52 10.13 5.63 -4.70
N THR A 53 10.01 6.14 -3.47
CA THR A 53 11.10 6.86 -2.80
C THR A 53 12.10 5.87 -2.20
N VAL A 54 13.32 6.33 -1.93
CA VAL A 54 14.35 5.49 -1.30
C VAL A 54 13.89 5.02 0.08
N GLU A 55 13.22 5.90 0.82
CA GLU A 55 12.65 5.63 2.13
C GLU A 55 11.59 4.53 2.07
N GLU A 56 10.72 4.57 1.06
CA GLU A 56 9.72 3.52 0.86
C GLU A 56 10.40 2.19 0.50
N ILE A 57 11.34 2.18 -0.44
CA ILE A 57 12.09 0.96 -0.81
C ILE A 57 12.79 0.35 0.42
N ALA A 58 13.41 1.19 1.25
CA ALA A 58 14.06 0.75 2.49
C ALA A 58 13.07 0.20 3.52
N ALA A 59 11.83 0.71 3.54
CA ALA A 59 10.76 0.19 4.40
C ALA A 59 10.10 -1.09 3.85
N PHE A 60 10.20 -1.36 2.55
CA PHE A 60 9.73 -2.58 1.88
C PHE A 60 10.72 -3.76 1.99
N ALA A 61 12.01 -3.50 2.24
CA ALA A 61 13.09 -4.49 2.31
C ALA A 61 13.21 -5.14 3.70
#